data_AF-A0A1V6LY55-F1
#
_entry.id   AF-A0A1V6LY55-F1
#
_cell.length_a   1.000
_cell.length_b   1.000
_cell.length_c   1.000
_cell.angle_alpha   90.00
_cell.angle_beta   90.00
_cell.angle_gamma   90.00
#
_symmetry.space_group_name_H-M   'P 1'
#
loop_
_entity.id
_entity.type
_entity.pdbx_description
1 polymer ?
#
loop_
_entity_poly.entity_id
_entity_poly.type
_entity_poly.pdbx_seq_one_letter_code
_entity_poly.pdbx_strand_id
1 'polypeptide(L)' 'MKIEYDKEADALYIQLKEVRVFDNIDIEDGVTIDVDEKGHIIGIEILDATKKLSRESLSNIIIENLPIEKVETVTI' A
#
# COMPACT_ATOMS: atom_id res chain seq x y z
N MET A 1 -4.80 6.99 1.24
CA MET A 1 -4.24 5.65 1.02
C MET A 1 -4.76 5.13 -0.31
N LYS A 2 -3.88 4.55 -1.13
CA LYS A 2 -4.22 3.94 -2.42
C LYS A 2 -3.58 2.56 -2.48
N ILE A 3 -4.32 1.57 -2.96
CA ILE A 3 -3.83 0.22 -3.20
C ILE A 3 -3.93 -0.02 -4.69
N GLU A 4 -2.81 -0.33 -5.34
CA GLU A 4 -2.72 -0.53 -6.78
C GLU A 4 -2.03 -1.85 -7.08
N TYR A 5 -2.59 -2.62 -8.00
CA TYR A 5 -1.99 -3.85 -8.48
C TYR A 5 -1.64 -3.69 -9.96
N ASP A 6 -0.36 -3.83 -10.28
CA ASP A 6 0.14 -3.89 -11.66
C ASP A 6 0.17 -5.35 -12.11
N LYS A 7 -0.69 -5.67 -13.09
CA LYS A 7 -0.81 -7.01 -13.64
C LYS A 7 0.38 -7.42 -14.51
N GLU A 8 1.00 -6.48 -15.21
CA GLU A 8 2.15 -6.76 -16.08
C GLU A 8 3.39 -7.08 -15.24
N ALA A 9 3.57 -6.37 -14.13
CA ALA A 9 4.67 -6.58 -13.20
C ALA A 9 4.42 -7.67 -12.13
N ASP A 10 3.17 -8.13 -11.96
CA ASP A 10 2.74 -8.92 -10.78
C ASP A 10 3.17 -8.25 -9.47
N ALA A 11 2.81 -6.98 -9.33
CA ALA A 11 3.23 -6.13 -8.23
C ALA A 11 2.03 -5.49 -7.52
N LEU A 12 2.04 -5.51 -6.18
CA LEU A 12 1.08 -4.78 -5.34
C LEU A 12 1.80 -3.62 -4.67
N TYR A 13 1.29 -2.41 -4.88
CA TYR A 13 1.73 -1.21 -4.19
C TYR A 13 0.66 -0.68 -3.25
N ILE A 14 1.02 -0.45 -1.99
CA ILE A 14 0.16 0.15 -0.97
C ILE A 14 0.75 1.51 -0.61
N GLN A 15 0.20 2.58 -1.18
CA GLN A 15 0.58 3.95 -0.87
C GLN A 15 -0.16 4.43 0.38
N LEU A 16 0.59 4.71 1.46
CA LEU A 16 0.05 5.24 2.71
C LEU A 16 -0.08 6.76 2.68
N LYS A 17 0.92 7.46 2.12
CA LYS A 17 0.95 8.93 2.00
C LYS A 17 1.31 9.33 0.57
N GLU A 18 0.62 10.35 0.04
CA GLU A 18 0.92 10.91 -1.27
C GLU A 18 2.04 11.95 -1.17
N VAL A 19 3.26 11.45 -0.97
CA VAL A 19 4.49 12.24 -0.88
C VAL A 19 5.61 11.56 -1.68
N ARG A 20 6.69 12.29 -1.92
CA ARG A 20 7.84 11.76 -2.67
C ARG A 20 8.58 10.67 -1.88
N VAL A 21 8.90 9.56 -2.56
CA VAL A 21 9.85 8.55 -2.08
C VAL A 21 11.25 9.14 -2.04
N PHE A 22 11.89 9.07 -0.88
CA PHE A 22 13.29 9.47 -0.70
C PHE A 22 14.22 8.27 -0.78
N ASP A 23 13.86 7.18 -0.10
CA ASP A 23 14.64 5.95 -0.04
C ASP A 23 13.71 4.73 0.10
N ASN A 24 14.25 3.53 -0.09
CA ASN A 24 13.56 2.27 0.15
C ASN A 24 14.35 1.37 1.11
N ILE A 25 13.61 0.49 1.81
CA ILE A 25 14.17 -0.48 2.73
C ILE A 25 13.68 -1.86 2.30
N ASP A 26 14.61 -2.70 1.86
CA ASP A 26 14.32 -4.10 1.54
C ASP A 26 14.06 -4.89 2.84
N ILE A 27 12.89 -5.53 2.92
CA ILE A 27 12.52 -6.38 4.06
C ILE A 27 12.81 -7.85 3.74
N GLU A 28 12.49 -8.25 2.51
CA GLU A 28 12.85 -9.53 1.92
C GLU A 28 12.86 -9.40 0.39
N ASP A 29 13.22 -10.47 -0.31
CA ASP A 29 13.27 -10.47 -1.78
C ASP A 29 11.92 -10.13 -2.42
N GLY A 30 11.88 -8.98 -3.10
CA GLY A 30 10.67 -8.43 -3.72
C GLY A 30 9.66 -7.85 -2.73
N VAL A 31 10.05 -7.50 -1.50
CA VAL A 31 9.20 -6.73 -0.57
C VAL A 31 9.98 -5.55 -0.01
N THR A 32 9.51 -4.34 -0.29
CA THR A 32 10.19 -3.10 0.10
C THR A 32 9.25 -2.14 0.81
N ILE A 33 9.83 -1.29 1.66
CA ILE A 33 9.16 -0.19 2.34
C ILE A 33 9.71 1.12 1.82
N ASP A 34 8.85 1.96 1.25
CA ASP A 34 9.21 3.32 0.85
C ASP A 34 9.19 4.26 2.04
N VAL A 35 10.21 5.11 2.16
CA VAL A 35 10.30 6.13 3.21
C VAL A 35 10.49 7.55 2.65
N ASP A 36 10.02 8.54 3.41
CA ASP A 36 10.30 9.96 3.15
C ASP A 36 11.70 10.38 3.66
N GLU A 37 12.09 11.64 3.41
CA GLU A 37 13.39 12.19 3.84
C GLU A 37 13.63 12.15 5.36
N LYS A 38 12.57 11.96 6.15
CA LYS A 38 12.62 11.86 7.61
C LYS A 38 12.58 10.41 8.10
N GLY A 39 12.55 9.43 7.18
CA GLY A 39 12.47 8.02 7.49
C GLY A 39 11.06 7.54 7.87
N HIS A 40 10.01 8.33 7.62
CA HIS A 40 8.65 7.83 7.83
C HIS A 40 8.20 6.95 6.68
N ILE A 41 7.49 5.88 6.99
CA ILE A 41 6.89 5.00 5.99
C ILE A 41 5.82 5.75 5.19
N ILE A 42 5.88 5.62 3.87
CA ILE A 42 4.93 6.22 2.93
C ILE A 42 4.33 5.21 1.94
N GLY A 43 4.96 4.06 1.75
CA GLY A 43 4.51 3.03 0.82
C GLY A 43 5.05 1.64 1.15
N ILE A 44 4.43 0.61 0.58
CA ILE A 44 4.88 -0.78 0.62
C ILE A 44 4.77 -1.33 -0.80
N GLU A 45 5.81 -1.95 -1.30
CA GLU A 45 5.81 -2.68 -2.58
C GLU A 45 6.01 -4.17 -2.34
N ILE A 46 5.23 -4.98 -3.06
CA ILE A 46 5.31 -6.44 -3.06
C ILE A 46 5.35 -6.91 -4.50
N LEU A 47 6.51 -7.36 -4.98
CA LEU A 47 6.71 -8.03 -6.26
C LEU A 47 6.37 -9.52 -6.15
N ASP A 48 6.05 -10.15 -7.28
CA ASP A 48 5.52 -11.52 -7.34
C ASP A 48 4.32 -11.69 -6.39
N ALA A 49 3.43 -10.70 -6.36
CA ALA A 49 2.35 -10.60 -5.39
C ALA A 49 1.44 -11.85 -5.44
N THR A 50 1.18 -12.43 -6.62
CA THR A 50 0.40 -13.67 -6.74
C THR A 50 1.09 -14.91 -6.15
N LYS A 51 2.40 -14.88 -5.96
CA LYS A 51 3.17 -15.96 -5.30
C LYS A 51 3.26 -15.76 -3.78
N LYS A 52 3.26 -14.51 -3.32
CA LYS A 52 3.40 -14.14 -1.90
C LYS A 52 2.05 -14.02 -1.18
N LEU A 53 0.99 -13.66 -1.89
CA LEU A 53 -0.34 -13.42 -1.32
C LEU A 53 -1.36 -14.42 -1.86
N SER A 54 -2.27 -14.85 -1.00
CA SER A 54 -3.37 -15.71 -1.42
C SER A 54 -4.34 -14.96 -2.33
N ARG A 55 -5.04 -15.67 -3.22
CA ARG A 55 -6.10 -15.10 -4.06
C ARG A 55 -7.20 -14.43 -3.21
N GLU A 56 -7.50 -15.01 -2.06
CA GLU A 56 -8.50 -14.45 -1.13
C GLU A 56 -8.04 -13.09 -0.60
N SER A 57 -6.79 -12.98 -0.17
CA SER A 57 -6.17 -11.73 0.31
C SER A 57 -6.14 -10.65 -0.77
N LEU A 58 -5.82 -11.01 -2.02
CA LEU A 58 -5.83 -10.06 -3.14
C LEU A 58 -7.24 -9.61 -3.54
N SER A 59 -8.27 -10.43 -3.25
CA SER A 59 -9.67 -10.13 -3.61
C SER A 59 -10.45 -9.39 -2.52
N ASN A 60 -10.00 -9.44 -1.27
CA ASN A 60 -10.72 -8.92 -0.12
C ASN A 60 -9.83 -7.98 0.70
N ILE A 61 -10.17 -6.68 0.69
CA ILE A 61 -9.54 -5.68 1.55
C ILE A 61 -10.49 -5.39 2.71
N ILE A 62 -10.01 -5.65 3.93
CA ILE A 62 -10.77 -5.42 5.17
C ILE A 62 -10.13 -4.24 5.90
N ILE A 63 -10.95 -3.27 6.32
CA ILE A 63 -10.50 -2.12 7.10
C ILE A 63 -11.43 -1.97 8.31
N GLU A 64 -10.86 -2.00 9.51
CA GLU A 64 -11.59 -1.98 10.78
C GLU A 64 -11.10 -0.85 11.69
N ASN A 65 -11.97 -0.36 12.56
CA ASN A 65 -11.64 0.61 13.63
C ASN A 65 -10.94 1.89 13.14
N LEU A 66 -11.32 2.38 11.96
CA LEU A 66 -10.74 3.60 11.40
C LEU A 66 -11.03 4.81 12.31
N PRO A 67 -10.02 5.62 12.67
CA PRO A 67 -10.19 6.84 13.47
C PRO A 67 -10.69 7.99 12.59
N ILE A 68 -11.82 7.78 11.90
CA ILE A 68 -12.43 8.78 11.03
C ILE A 68 -13.65 9.33 11.75
N GLU A 69 -13.64 10.63 12.07
CA GLU A 69 -14.89 11.32 12.41
C GLU A 69 -15.79 11.27 11.18
N LYS A 70 -17.11 11.03 11.36
CA LYS A 70 -18.08 10.92 10.26
C LYS A 70 -17.80 12.00 9.21
N VAL A 71 -17.35 11.57 8.03
CA VAL A 71 -17.24 12.46 6.88
C VAL A 71 -18.63 13.00 6.62
N GLU A 72 -18.87 14.29 6.86
CA GLU A 72 -20.11 14.93 6.48
C GLU A 72 -20.22 14.80 4.97
N THR A 73 -21.13 13.94 4.52
CA THR A 73 -21.46 13.82 3.10
C THR A 73 -22.07 15.15 2.67
N VAL A 74 -21.31 15.94 1.90
CA VAL A 74 -21.87 17.09 1.19
C VAL A 74 -22.78 16.54 0.10
N THR A 75 -24.08 16.59 0.34
CA THR A 75 -25.09 16.33 -0.70
C THR A 75 -25.02 17.49 -1.69
N ILE A 76 -24.49 17.23 -2.88
CA ILE A 76 -24.60 18.11 -4.05
C ILE A 76 -25.97 17.96 -4.72
#